data_AF-A0A257VNP3-F1
#
_entry.id   AF-A0A257VNP3-F1
#
_cell.length_a   1.000
_cell.length_b   1.000
_cell.length_c   1.000
_cell.angle_alpha   90.00
_cell.angle_beta   90.00
_cell.angle_gamma   90.00
#
_symmetry.space_group_name_H-M   'P 1'
#
loop_
_entity.id
_entity.type
_entity.pdbx_description
1 polymer ?
#
loop_
_entity_poly.entity_id
_entity_poly.type
_entity_poly.pdbx_seq_one_letter_code
_entity_poly.pdbx_strand_id
1 'polypeptide(L)'
;MAGTEWFELSDPVTNSALRGTVHGDDYSRMEQAHRGRELPTEPIQVFAGMGRDPRDFIWVSSVPLIHQRVVDALTAAGCTGWSTYPVTMHGRKGVLLPGYHGLVITGRCV
;
A
#
# COMPACT_ATOMS: atom_id res chain seq x y z
N MET A 1 5.49 31.57 4.12
CA MET A 1 4.37 30.96 3.37
C MET A 1 4.78 29.53 3.08
N ALA A 2 4.15 28.54 3.74
CA ALA A 2 4.35 27.15 3.35
C ALA A 2 3.60 26.95 2.03
N GLY A 3 4.32 26.70 0.94
CA GLY A 3 3.69 26.27 -0.31
C GLY A 3 3.03 24.92 -0.07
N THR A 4 1.84 24.72 -0.60
CA THR A 4 1.19 23.41 -0.58
C THR A 4 2.06 22.44 -1.38
N GLU A 5 2.76 21.54 -0.69
CA GLU A 5 3.45 20.42 -1.35
C GLU A 5 2.40 19.38 -1.73
N TRP A 6 2.38 19.04 -3.03
CA TRP A 6 1.49 18.03 -3.57
C TRP A 6 2.25 16.72 -3.73
N PHE A 7 1.67 15.63 -3.22
CA PHE A 7 2.17 14.28 -3.42
C PHE A 7 1.24 13.54 -4.39
N GLU A 8 1.84 12.84 -5.36
CA GLU A 8 1.10 12.00 -6.31
C GLU A 8 1.42 10.53 -6.06
N LEU A 9 0.37 9.72 -5.97
CA LEU A 9 0.45 8.27 -5.99
C LEU A 9 -0.16 7.81 -7.31
N SER A 10 0.67 7.24 -8.19
CA SER A 10 0.23 6.77 -9.50
C SER A 10 0.80 5.40 -9.84
N ASP A 11 0.06 4.69 -10.68
CA ASP A 11 0.49 3.43 -11.26
C ASP A 11 1.23 3.71 -12.58
N PRO A 12 2.53 3.36 -12.69
CA PRO A 12 3.27 3.58 -13.93
C PRO A 12 2.81 2.65 -15.07
N VAL A 13 1.91 1.68 -14.82
CA VAL A 13 1.34 0.72 -15.79
C VAL A 13 2.39 0.01 -16.64
N THR A 14 3.57 -0.24 -16.06
CA THR A 14 4.67 -0.97 -16.71
C THR A 14 4.64 -2.45 -16.37
N ASN A 15 5.17 -3.28 -17.28
CA ASN A 15 5.31 -4.73 -17.06
C ASN A 15 6.36 -5.10 -16.02
N SER A 16 7.29 -4.20 -15.68
CA SER A 16 8.39 -4.49 -14.75
C SER A 16 7.99 -4.25 -13.29
N ALA A 17 7.13 -3.28 -13.01
CA ALA A 17 6.67 -2.95 -11.67
C ALA A 17 6.00 -4.16 -11.00
N LEU A 18 6.46 -4.48 -9.79
CA LEU A 18 5.92 -5.58 -9.01
C LEU A 18 4.46 -5.32 -8.64
N ARG A 19 3.61 -6.32 -8.87
CA ARG A 19 2.20 -6.36 -8.47
C ARG A 19 1.97 -7.43 -7.44
N GLY A 20 1.24 -7.08 -6.40
CA GLY A 20 0.83 -8.02 -5.38
C GLY A 20 -0.43 -8.78 -5.79
N THR A 21 -0.60 -9.95 -5.24
CA THR A 21 -1.81 -10.76 -5.29
C THR A 21 -2.05 -11.34 -3.90
N VAL A 22 -3.29 -11.68 -3.61
CA VAL A 22 -3.72 -12.24 -2.33
C VAL A 22 -4.66 -13.42 -2.60
N HIS A 23 -4.90 -14.22 -1.57
CA HIS A 23 -5.72 -15.43 -1.67
C HIS A 23 -7.00 -15.30 -0.84
N GLY A 24 -8.04 -16.05 -1.22
CA GLY A 24 -9.32 -16.05 -0.51
C GLY A 24 -9.92 -14.65 -0.37
N ASP A 25 -10.42 -14.34 0.82
CA ASP A 25 -11.13 -13.09 1.11
C ASP A 25 -10.22 -11.91 1.45
N ASP A 26 -8.90 -12.10 1.44
CA ASP A 26 -7.95 -11.05 1.84
C ASP A 26 -8.05 -9.82 0.95
N TYR A 27 -8.42 -9.97 -0.34
CA TYR A 27 -8.65 -8.80 -1.19
C TYR A 27 -9.81 -7.92 -0.69
N SER A 28 -10.91 -8.55 -0.25
CA SER A 28 -12.05 -7.81 0.31
C SER A 28 -11.67 -7.11 1.60
N ARG A 29 -10.89 -7.77 2.47
CA ARG A 29 -10.37 -7.17 3.71
C ARG A 29 -9.47 -5.97 3.42
N MET A 30 -8.57 -6.09 2.43
CA MET A 30 -7.73 -4.99 1.98
C MET A 30 -8.55 -3.82 1.44
N GLU A 31 -9.62 -4.07 0.67
CA GLU A 31 -10.51 -3.02 0.15
C GLU A 31 -11.26 -2.31 1.28
N GLN A 32 -11.79 -3.06 2.25
CA GLN A 32 -12.46 -2.50 3.43
C GLN A 32 -11.49 -1.67 4.26
N ALA A 33 -10.26 -2.16 4.44
CA ALA A 33 -9.21 -1.44 5.14
C ALA A 33 -8.81 -0.16 4.41
N HIS A 34 -8.63 -0.21 3.09
CA HIS A 34 -8.29 0.95 2.30
C HIS A 34 -9.31 2.09 2.44
N ARG A 35 -10.59 1.75 2.61
CA ARG A 35 -11.69 2.71 2.83
C ARG A 35 -11.90 3.09 4.30
N GLY A 36 -11.02 2.65 5.20
CA GLY A 36 -11.11 2.89 6.64
C GLY A 36 -12.36 2.29 7.29
N ARG A 37 -12.86 1.16 6.78
CA ARG A 37 -14.02 0.44 7.32
C ARG A 37 -13.63 -0.68 8.28
N GLU A 38 -12.48 -1.29 8.06
CA GLU A 38 -11.89 -2.33 8.90
C GLU A 38 -10.41 -1.99 9.12
N LEU A 39 -9.83 -2.36 10.26
CA LEU A 39 -8.39 -2.22 10.49
C LEU A 39 -7.84 -3.58 10.88
N PRO A 40 -7.25 -4.33 9.93
CA PRO A 40 -6.62 -5.60 10.22
C PRO A 40 -5.51 -5.41 11.26
N THR A 41 -5.58 -6.16 12.37
CA THR A 41 -4.51 -6.22 13.37
C THR A 41 -3.50 -7.31 13.07
N GLU A 42 -3.94 -8.35 12.35
CA GLU A 42 -3.08 -9.43 11.86
C GLU A 42 -2.55 -9.10 10.46
N PRO A 43 -1.27 -9.42 10.15
CA PRO A 43 -0.70 -9.13 8.84
C PRO A 43 -1.39 -9.89 7.70
N ILE A 44 -1.92 -9.16 6.72
CA ILE A 44 -2.42 -9.75 5.47
C ILE A 44 -1.25 -10.25 4.63
N GLN A 45 -1.34 -11.48 4.13
CA GLN A 45 -0.29 -12.12 3.33
C GLN A 45 -0.44 -11.73 1.86
N VAL A 46 0.56 -11.03 1.32
CA VAL A 46 0.56 -10.56 -0.08
C VAL A 46 1.71 -11.22 -0.82
N PHE A 47 1.46 -11.71 -2.03
CA PHE A 47 2.42 -12.45 -2.84
C PHE A 47 2.72 -11.76 -4.16
N ALA A 48 3.92 -11.96 -4.70
CA ALA A 48 4.29 -11.46 -6.02
C ALA A 48 3.45 -12.14 -7.13
N GLY A 49 2.50 -11.42 -7.71
CA GLY A 49 1.70 -11.87 -8.85
C GLY A 49 2.41 -11.63 -10.18
N MET A 50 2.71 -10.37 -10.49
CA MET A 50 3.32 -9.93 -11.76
C MET A 50 4.49 -8.97 -11.53
N GLY A 51 5.29 -8.75 -12.56
CA GLY A 51 6.49 -7.91 -12.46
C GLY A 51 7.54 -8.48 -11.51
N ARG A 52 8.61 -7.70 -11.33
CA ARG A 52 9.76 -8.08 -10.49
C ARG A 52 10.40 -6.91 -9.75
N ASP A 53 10.14 -5.68 -10.17
CA ASP A 53 10.76 -4.48 -9.60
C ASP A 53 9.88 -3.94 -8.48
N PRO A 54 10.21 -4.14 -7.20
CA PRO A 54 9.50 -3.47 -6.12
C PRO A 54 9.70 -1.95 -6.24
N ARG A 55 8.58 -1.22 -6.26
CA ARG A 55 8.53 0.24 -6.26
C ARG A 55 7.99 0.73 -4.92
N ASP A 56 7.95 2.04 -4.71
CA ASP A 56 7.40 2.62 -3.48
C ASP A 56 5.92 2.27 -3.27
N PHE A 57 5.25 1.92 -4.36
CA PHE A 57 3.88 1.41 -4.40
C PHE A 57 3.85 0.01 -5.00
N ILE A 58 3.19 -0.93 -4.31
CA ILE A 58 2.85 -2.23 -4.86
C ILE A 58 1.33 -2.33 -4.90
N TRP A 59 0.78 -2.39 -6.10
CA TRP A 59 -0.66 -2.50 -6.30
C TRP A 59 -1.11 -3.96 -6.19
N VAL A 60 -2.16 -4.18 -5.39
CA VAL A 60 -2.98 -5.39 -5.35
C VAL A 60 -4.32 -5.04 -5.98
N SER A 61 -4.50 -5.34 -7.26
CA SER A 61 -5.61 -4.79 -8.06
C SER A 61 -5.67 -3.25 -7.90
N SER A 62 -6.69 -2.68 -7.26
CA SER A 62 -6.85 -1.25 -7.02
C SER A 62 -6.42 -0.77 -5.63
N VAL A 63 -5.95 -1.66 -4.75
CA VAL A 63 -5.49 -1.29 -3.39
C VAL A 63 -3.96 -1.24 -3.36
N PRO A 64 -3.35 -0.10 -2.99
CA PRO A 64 -1.90 0.01 -2.90
C PRO A 64 -1.36 -0.44 -1.53
N LEU A 65 -0.21 -1.10 -1.56
CA LEU A 65 0.75 -1.11 -0.46
C LEU A 65 1.73 0.05 -0.65
N ILE A 66 2.16 0.66 0.45
CA ILE A 66 3.12 1.76 0.47
C ILE A 66 4.39 1.35 1.22
N HIS A 67 5.55 1.71 0.68
CA HIS A 67 6.84 1.51 1.36
C HIS A 67 7.03 2.50 2.52
N GLN A 68 7.83 2.15 3.53
CA GLN A 68 8.12 2.97 4.71
C GLN A 68 8.53 4.40 4.35
N ARG A 69 9.36 4.58 3.31
CA ARG A 69 9.76 5.91 2.83
C ARG A 69 8.57 6.83 2.46
N VAL A 70 7.45 6.27 2.01
CA VAL A 70 6.22 7.02 1.72
C VAL A 70 5.54 7.41 3.03
N VAL A 71 5.47 6.49 4.00
CA VAL A 71 4.98 6.76 5.36
C VAL A 71 5.77 7.93 5.95
N ASP A 72 7.10 7.87 5.89
CA ASP A 72 8.00 8.90 6.42
C ASP A 72 7.78 10.25 5.72
N ALA A 73 7.62 10.26 4.39
CA ALA A 73 7.36 11.47 3.62
C ALA A 73 6.02 12.12 3.99
N LEU A 74 4.94 11.33 4.06
CA LEU A 74 3.61 11.83 4.45
C LEU A 74 3.60 12.34 5.89
N THR A 75 4.28 11.65 6.81
CA THR A 75 4.42 12.09 8.21
C THR A 75 5.22 13.39 8.30
N ALA A 76 6.36 13.49 7.62
CA ALA A 76 7.20 14.68 7.63
C ALA A 76 6.50 15.91 7.04
N ALA A 77 5.66 15.70 6.02
CA ALA A 77 4.84 16.75 5.40
C ALA A 77 3.60 17.13 6.24
N GLY A 78 3.32 16.41 7.34
CA GLY A 78 2.13 16.63 8.15
C GLY A 78 0.82 16.27 7.43
N CYS A 79 0.86 15.40 6.43
CA CYS A 79 -0.34 14.90 5.76
C CYS A 79 -1.19 14.12 6.77
N THR A 80 -2.50 14.39 6.80
CA THR A 80 -3.48 13.73 7.69
C THR A 80 -4.53 13.00 6.85
N GLY A 81 -5.47 12.30 7.50
CA GLY A 81 -6.55 11.61 6.78
C GLY A 81 -6.12 10.28 6.14
N TRP A 82 -5.03 9.68 6.62
CA TRP A 82 -4.56 8.36 6.24
C TRP A 82 -4.03 7.59 7.46
N SER A 83 -3.85 6.28 7.30
CA SER A 83 -3.20 5.39 8.27
C SER A 83 -2.61 4.17 7.54
N THR A 84 -2.08 3.21 8.29
CA THR A 84 -1.56 1.94 7.75
C THR A 84 -2.10 0.73 8.51
N TYR A 85 -1.99 -0.45 7.89
CA TYR A 85 -2.19 -1.75 8.53
C TYR A 85 -1.06 -2.72 8.15
N PRO A 86 -0.75 -3.71 9.01
CA PRO A 86 0.35 -4.64 8.77
C PRO A 86 0.06 -5.54 7.56
N VAL A 87 1.10 -5.76 6.75
CA VAL A 87 1.11 -6.75 5.66
C VAL A 87 2.42 -7.52 5.69
N THR A 88 2.40 -8.74 5.17
CA THR A 88 3.63 -9.49 4.87
C THR A 88 3.74 -9.62 3.36
N MET A 89 4.66 -8.87 2.75
CA MET A 89 4.89 -8.94 1.31
C MET A 89 5.93 -10.01 0.99
N HIS A 90 5.49 -11.04 0.28
CA HIS A 90 6.31 -12.11 -0.28
C HIS A 90 6.68 -11.76 -1.72
N GLY A 91 7.96 -11.51 -1.95
CA GLY A 91 8.55 -11.39 -3.27
C GLY A 91 8.58 -12.72 -4.03
N ARG A 92 9.29 -12.72 -5.16
CA ARG A 92 9.47 -13.94 -5.96
C ARG A 92 10.23 -15.00 -5.16
N LYS A 93 9.86 -16.27 -5.35
CA LYS A 93 10.45 -17.44 -4.65
C LYS A 93 10.29 -17.39 -3.12
N GLY A 94 9.28 -16.67 -2.61
CA GLY A 94 8.98 -16.62 -1.18
C GLY A 94 9.95 -15.75 -0.36
N VAL A 95 10.78 -14.93 -1.01
CA VAL A 95 11.65 -13.98 -0.30
C VAL A 95 10.81 -12.86 0.28
N LEU A 96 10.94 -12.58 1.58
CA LEU A 96 10.24 -11.46 2.20
C LEU A 96 10.76 -10.11 1.69
N LEU A 97 9.84 -9.21 1.35
CA LEU A 97 10.11 -7.82 1.02
C LEU A 97 9.66 -6.94 2.19
N PRO A 98 10.59 -6.53 3.08
CA PRO A 98 10.24 -5.75 4.26
C PRO A 98 9.86 -4.31 3.91
N GLY A 99 9.27 -3.62 4.89
CA GLY A 99 9.03 -2.17 4.82
C GLY A 99 7.80 -1.75 4.02
N TYR A 100 6.95 -2.68 3.62
CA TYR A 100 5.65 -2.37 3.00
C TYR A 100 4.52 -2.45 4.02
N HIS A 101 3.55 -1.54 3.86
CA HIS A 101 2.36 -1.42 4.68
C HIS A 101 1.13 -1.32 3.79
N GLY A 102 -0.02 -1.80 4.25
CA GLY A 102 -1.28 -1.49 3.60
C GLY A 102 -1.69 -0.04 3.85
N LEU A 103 -2.19 0.66 2.82
CA LEU A 103 -2.65 2.05 2.94
C LEU A 103 -4.13 2.12 3.32
N VAL A 104 -4.46 2.91 4.35
CA VAL A 104 -5.82 3.26 4.74
C VAL A 104 -6.06 4.75 4.49
N ILE A 105 -7.18 5.09 3.85
CA ILE A 105 -7.67 6.47 3.73
C ILE A 105 -8.79 6.68 4.75
N THR A 106 -8.57 7.59 5.70
CA THR A 106 -9.52 7.91 6.77
C THR A 106 -10.22 9.25 6.53
N GLY A 107 -9.61 10.17 5.78
CA GLY A 107 -10.22 11.41 5.33
C GLY A 107 -11.32 11.12 4.31
N ARG A 108 -12.52 11.67 4.54
CA ARG A 108 -13.65 11.56 3.61
C ARG A 108 -14.07 12.94 3.16
N CYS A 109 -14.22 13.13 1.86
CA CYS A 109 -14.97 14.27 1.33
C CYS A 109 -16.46 13.97 1.57
N VAL A 110 -17.14 14.90 2.23
CA VAL A 110 -18.59 14.87 2.47
C VAL A 110 -19.32 15.78 1.48
#